data_AF-A0A9R0DA12-F1
#
_entry.id   AF-A0A9R0DA12-F1
#
_cell.length_a   1.000
_cell.length_b   1.000
_cell.length_c   1.000
_cell.angle_alpha   90.00
_cell.angle_beta   90.00
_cell.angle_gamma   90.00
#
_symmetry.space_group_name_H-M   'P 1'
#
loop_
_entity.id
_entity.type
_entity.pdbx_description
1 polymer ?
#
loop_
_entity_poly.entity_id
_entity_poly.type
_entity_poly.pdbx_seq_one_letter_code
_entity_poly.pdbx_strand_id
1 'polypeptide(L)'
;MKAEQMEDAETQNQVAGDVIGDTAYSERFVLKILLKLANLDTLKEDIKEKSFEDDICILWDMTTEKDVVLFLQKHEVLKLINFALPVIETSRIVEIFIGIIGNMCCQKEVVNVLMKMDDLLAILMCYINTDDSLVLVQLLRLVSSCLFLANDEEIETWMNLFATVEYSSALYFILKNSSHKDLLVTALENLNTLCSYCNTEKFRTKFYSHFVVEEALDCLTAAFTEITVNRKATCSKSKLERVQIVSLQIVLNFVGFENSLEMYESSKDNVTTLINIILRYYEEKLIVNKEIDSDLIDILVSTNTIVDALKITGSPENYFEPTYNMWNATSSIMKTDKDGSSFEENDKEELKDFIAKVRNPLAMLMCYYLANITEDNFYKVFEVVETIYEEVASWVNDEPLETNMSQRVTNYRTRPKD
;
A
#
# COMPACT_ATOMS: atom_id res chain seq x y z
N MET A 1 13.04 56.53 20.89
CA MET A 1 14.43 56.02 20.72
C MET A 1 14.91 55.10 21.84
N LYS A 2 15.04 55.49 23.12
CA LYS A 2 15.50 54.53 24.18
C LYS A 2 14.43 53.56 24.70
N ALA A 3 13.15 53.96 24.70
CA ALA A 3 12.05 53.10 25.15
C ALA A 3 11.69 52.01 24.12
N GLU A 4 11.55 52.38 22.84
CA GLU A 4 11.29 51.43 21.74
C GLU A 4 12.41 50.40 21.56
N GLN A 5 13.68 50.80 21.74
CA GLN A 5 14.81 49.86 21.68
C GLN A 5 14.89 48.91 22.89
N MET A 6 14.32 49.29 24.04
CA MET A 6 14.20 48.40 25.21
C MET A 6 13.01 47.45 25.06
N GLU A 7 11.88 47.91 24.52
CA GLU A 7 10.74 47.06 24.16
C GLU A 7 11.12 46.04 23.08
N ASP A 8 11.83 46.45 22.03
CA ASP A 8 12.30 45.52 20.98
C ASP A 8 13.30 44.50 21.53
N ALA A 9 14.18 44.88 22.47
CA ALA A 9 15.15 43.98 23.09
C ALA A 9 14.52 43.03 24.14
N GLU A 10 13.51 43.48 24.89
CA GLU A 10 12.73 42.61 25.79
C GLU A 10 11.82 41.67 25.00
N THR A 11 11.23 42.12 23.90
CA THR A 11 10.42 41.28 23.01
C THR A 11 11.31 40.25 22.30
N GLN A 12 12.49 40.63 21.80
CA GLN A 12 13.45 39.69 21.21
C GLN A 12 14.00 38.68 22.23
N ASN A 13 14.26 39.08 23.48
CA ASN A 13 14.72 38.15 24.51
C ASN A 13 13.59 37.27 25.09
N GLN A 14 12.34 37.75 25.16
CA GLN A 14 11.18 36.93 25.52
C GLN A 14 10.84 35.92 24.42
N VAL A 15 10.95 36.32 23.15
CA VAL A 15 10.79 35.42 22.00
C VAL A 15 11.93 34.39 21.97
N ALA A 16 13.16 34.73 22.34
CA ALA A 16 14.25 33.76 22.43
C ALA A 16 14.07 32.69 23.53
N GLY A 17 13.18 32.93 24.52
CA GLY A 17 12.91 32.00 25.62
C GLY A 17 11.57 31.26 25.56
N ASP A 18 10.71 31.57 24.57
CA ASP A 18 9.40 30.92 24.37
C ASP A 18 9.38 30.16 23.04
N VAL A 19 10.48 29.50 22.68
CA VAL A 19 10.61 28.78 21.41
C VAL A 19 11.03 27.35 21.68
N ILE A 20 10.39 26.40 21.00
CA ILE A 20 10.72 24.98 21.08
C ILE A 20 11.87 24.66 20.12
N GLY A 21 13.05 24.39 20.68
CA GLY A 21 14.22 24.00 19.89
C GLY A 21 14.60 25.05 18.84
N ASP A 22 14.81 24.60 17.59
CA ASP A 22 15.15 25.47 16.46
C ASP A 22 13.91 25.90 15.63
N THR A 23 12.70 25.67 16.14
CA THR A 23 11.45 26.00 15.44
C THR A 23 11.00 27.44 15.70
N ALA A 24 9.86 27.86 15.13
CA ALA A 24 9.21 29.14 15.47
C ALA A 24 8.04 28.95 16.47
N TYR A 25 7.92 27.76 17.05
CA TYR A 25 6.75 27.35 17.84
C TYR A 25 6.86 27.71 19.31
N SER A 26 5.75 28.18 19.91
CA SER A 26 5.70 28.65 21.30
C SER A 26 5.63 27.52 22.32
N GLU A 27 6.56 27.50 23.29
CA GLU A 27 6.50 26.57 24.44
C GLU A 27 5.23 26.80 25.27
N ARG A 28 4.91 28.06 25.57
CA ARG A 28 3.73 28.45 26.38
C ARG A 28 2.43 27.99 25.76
N PHE A 29 2.31 28.07 24.44
CA PHE A 29 1.14 27.58 23.72
C PHE A 29 0.94 26.08 23.98
N VAL A 30 1.99 25.28 23.79
CA VAL A 30 1.93 23.82 24.02
C VAL A 30 1.64 23.51 25.48
N LEU A 31 2.35 24.16 26.41
CA LEU A 31 2.16 23.94 27.85
C LEU A 31 0.73 24.25 28.31
N LYS A 32 0.07 25.26 27.74
CA LYS A 32 -1.34 25.56 28.02
C LYS A 32 -2.25 24.39 27.66
N ILE A 33 -2.02 23.74 26.52
CA ILE A 33 -2.77 22.55 26.09
C ILE A 33 -2.52 21.40 27.07
N LEU A 34 -1.26 21.14 27.43
CA LEU A 34 -0.90 20.06 28.36
C LEU A 34 -1.53 20.25 29.75
N LEU A 35 -1.62 21.49 30.23
CA LEU A 35 -2.30 21.81 31.49
C LEU A 35 -3.80 21.47 31.44
N LYS A 36 -4.47 21.70 30.30
CA LYS A 36 -5.88 21.29 30.11
C LYS A 36 -6.01 19.77 30.17
N LEU A 37 -5.11 19.02 29.53
CA LEU A 37 -5.13 17.55 29.56
C LEU A 37 -4.91 16.97 30.95
N ALA A 38 -4.19 17.68 31.82
CA ALA A 38 -3.89 17.24 33.18
C ALA A 38 -5.05 17.36 34.17
N ASN A 39 -6.16 18.03 33.81
CA ASN A 39 -7.30 18.26 34.70
C ASN A 39 -8.62 17.88 34.02
N LEU A 40 -9.14 16.68 34.32
CA LEU A 40 -10.36 16.14 33.69
C LEU A 40 -11.61 16.96 33.97
N ASP A 41 -11.70 17.64 35.11
CA ASP A 41 -12.88 18.42 35.47
C ASP A 41 -13.01 19.64 34.56
N THR A 42 -11.90 20.35 34.33
CA THR A 42 -11.86 21.48 33.39
C THR A 42 -11.88 21.01 31.94
N LEU A 43 -11.21 19.89 31.64
CA LEU A 43 -11.14 19.34 30.28
C LEU A 43 -12.52 19.03 29.70
N LYS A 44 -13.46 18.53 30.51
CA LYS A 44 -14.84 18.27 30.06
C LYS A 44 -15.59 19.52 29.61
N GLU A 45 -15.24 20.68 30.14
CA GLU A 45 -15.75 21.97 29.70
C GLU A 45 -15.00 22.44 28.45
N ASP A 46 -13.67 22.37 28.48
CA ASP A 46 -12.80 22.74 27.34
C ASP A 46 -13.13 21.95 26.06
N ILE A 47 -13.39 20.64 26.15
CA ILE A 47 -13.74 19.78 25.00
C ILE A 47 -14.98 20.27 24.24
N LYS A 48 -15.89 20.96 24.93
CA LYS A 48 -17.09 21.54 24.31
C LYS A 48 -16.80 22.86 23.61
N GLU A 49 -15.67 23.49 23.92
CA GLU A 49 -15.22 24.69 23.26
C GLU A 49 -14.49 24.36 21.97
N LYS A 50 -14.91 24.96 20.86
CA LYS A 50 -14.20 24.86 19.58
C LYS A 50 -12.73 25.32 19.68
N SER A 51 -12.44 26.25 20.59
CA SER A 51 -11.09 26.75 20.86
C SER A 51 -10.13 25.64 21.24
N PHE A 52 -10.58 24.61 21.97
CA PHE A 52 -9.74 23.49 22.34
C PHE A 52 -9.43 22.60 21.14
N GLU A 53 -10.42 22.30 20.29
CA GLU A 53 -10.22 21.56 19.04
C GLU A 53 -9.23 22.30 18.12
N ASP A 54 -9.41 23.62 17.96
CA ASP A 54 -8.52 24.47 17.17
C ASP A 54 -7.08 24.45 17.75
N ASP A 55 -6.93 24.56 19.07
CA ASP A 55 -5.63 24.50 19.77
C ASP A 55 -4.91 23.15 19.53
N ILE A 56 -5.61 22.02 19.67
CA ILE A 56 -5.00 20.69 19.46
C ILE A 56 -4.76 20.38 17.98
N CYS A 57 -5.54 20.96 17.06
CA CYS A 57 -5.29 20.85 15.63
C CYS A 57 -3.99 21.56 15.24
N ILE A 58 -3.75 22.75 15.79
CA ILE A 58 -2.45 23.44 15.64
C ILE A 58 -1.34 22.58 16.24
N LEU A 59 -1.54 22.00 17.43
CA LEU A 59 -0.55 21.11 18.03
C LEU A 59 -0.24 19.89 17.14
N TRP A 60 -1.25 19.32 16.49
CA TRP A 60 -1.05 18.24 15.54
C TRP A 60 -0.15 18.67 14.38
N ASP A 61 -0.40 19.82 13.75
CA ASP A 61 0.47 20.34 12.70
C ASP A 61 1.91 20.53 13.20
N MET A 62 2.09 21.04 14.43
CA MET A 62 3.41 21.23 15.03
C MET A 62 4.18 19.91 15.24
N THR A 63 3.48 18.80 15.48
CA THR A 63 4.12 17.49 15.76
C THR A 63 4.81 16.86 14.56
N THR A 64 4.77 17.48 13.38
CA THR A 64 5.66 17.09 12.27
C THR A 64 7.12 17.45 12.54
N GLU A 65 7.38 18.43 13.41
CA GLU A 65 8.72 18.86 13.77
C GLU A 65 9.30 18.03 14.93
N LYS A 66 10.52 17.54 14.73
CA LYS A 66 11.19 16.68 15.73
C LYS A 66 11.37 17.36 17.09
N ASP A 67 11.70 18.64 17.11
CA ASP A 67 11.92 19.38 18.36
C ASP A 67 10.64 19.49 19.19
N VAL A 68 9.49 19.63 18.53
CA VAL A 68 8.17 19.62 19.18
C VAL A 68 7.86 18.25 19.77
N VAL A 69 8.16 17.18 19.04
CA VAL A 69 7.99 15.80 19.55
C VAL A 69 8.84 15.56 20.79
N LEU A 70 10.11 15.99 20.78
CA LEU A 70 11.01 15.85 21.93
C LEU A 70 10.55 16.68 23.13
N PHE A 71 10.05 17.90 22.88
CA PHE A 71 9.45 18.73 23.93
C PHE A 71 8.22 18.07 24.55
N LEU A 72 7.30 17.57 23.74
CA LEU A 72 6.12 16.84 24.20
C LEU A 72 6.48 15.57 24.99
N GLN A 73 7.52 14.85 24.57
CA GLN A 73 8.01 13.66 25.27
C GLN A 73 8.61 14.02 26.63
N LYS A 74 9.37 15.11 26.73
CA LYS A 74 9.88 15.64 28.01
C LYS A 74 8.75 15.95 29.00
N HIS A 75 7.56 16.31 28.49
CA HIS A 75 6.37 16.58 29.28
C HIS A 75 5.39 15.40 29.37
N GLU A 76 5.83 14.19 29.02
CA GLU A 76 5.06 12.94 29.14
C GLU A 76 3.67 12.98 28.49
N VAL A 77 3.54 13.65 27.33
CA VAL A 77 2.22 13.87 26.69
C VAL A 77 1.42 12.59 26.48
N LEU A 78 2.06 11.44 26.21
CA LEU A 78 1.35 10.17 26.04
C LEU A 78 0.58 9.77 27.30
N LYS A 79 1.12 10.03 28.50
CA LYS A 79 0.43 9.78 29.76
C LYS A 79 -0.75 10.73 29.95
N LEU A 80 -0.59 12.01 29.56
CA LEU A 80 -1.65 12.99 29.61
C LEU A 80 -2.80 12.61 28.65
N ILE A 81 -2.47 12.19 27.43
CA ILE A 81 -3.45 11.70 26.46
C ILE A 81 -4.14 10.42 26.99
N ASN A 82 -3.40 9.46 27.54
CA ASN A 82 -3.97 8.25 28.14
C ASN A 82 -4.96 8.59 29.28
N PHE A 83 -4.62 9.58 30.09
CA PHE A 83 -5.49 10.06 31.17
C PHE A 83 -6.74 10.79 30.65
N ALA A 84 -6.61 11.56 29.57
CA ALA A 84 -7.68 12.37 28.98
C ALA A 84 -8.63 11.58 28.06
N LEU A 85 -8.14 10.60 27.31
CA LEU A 85 -8.92 9.83 26.32
C LEU A 85 -10.25 9.29 26.84
N PRO A 86 -10.34 8.72 28.06
CA PRO A 86 -11.60 8.17 28.57
C PRO A 86 -12.75 9.17 28.73
N VAL A 87 -12.49 10.49 28.76
CA VAL A 87 -13.54 11.52 28.86
C VAL A 87 -13.86 12.21 27.53
N ILE A 88 -13.17 11.82 26.45
CA ILE A 88 -13.35 12.41 25.12
C ILE A 88 -14.40 11.61 24.38
N GLU A 89 -15.53 12.25 24.09
CA GLU A 89 -16.65 11.65 23.36
C GLU A 89 -16.68 12.04 21.87
N THR A 90 -15.87 13.04 21.47
CA THR A 90 -15.88 13.59 20.11
C THR A 90 -14.87 12.87 19.22
N SER A 91 -15.33 12.20 18.17
CA SER A 91 -14.47 11.49 17.20
C SER A 91 -13.38 12.39 16.60
N ARG A 92 -13.67 13.67 16.36
CA ARG A 92 -12.68 14.63 15.85
C ARG A 92 -11.50 14.85 16.80
N ILE A 93 -11.74 14.91 18.11
CA ILE A 93 -10.65 15.06 19.09
C ILE A 93 -9.85 13.76 19.19
N VAL A 94 -10.54 12.61 19.16
CA VAL A 94 -9.88 11.29 19.10
C VAL A 94 -8.97 11.20 17.86
N GLU A 95 -9.49 11.56 16.69
CA GLU A 95 -8.73 11.61 15.44
C GLU A 95 -7.46 12.46 15.60
N ILE A 96 -7.58 13.67 16.13
CA ILE A 96 -6.45 14.59 16.35
C ILE A 96 -5.42 13.97 17.31
N PHE A 97 -5.87 13.34 18.39
CA PHE A 97 -4.96 12.72 19.36
C PHE A 97 -4.22 11.51 18.78
N ILE A 98 -4.91 10.64 18.05
CA ILE A 98 -4.25 9.53 17.35
C ILE A 98 -3.28 10.08 16.30
N GLY A 99 -3.65 11.16 15.60
CA GLY A 99 -2.80 11.86 14.66
C GLY A 99 -1.51 12.42 15.28
N ILE A 100 -1.62 13.08 16.44
CA ILE A 100 -0.48 13.56 17.24
C ILE A 100 0.41 12.37 17.62
N ILE A 101 -0.16 11.31 18.19
CA ILE A 101 0.61 10.11 18.59
C ILE A 101 1.30 9.49 17.37
N GLY A 102 0.60 9.39 16.23
CA GLY A 102 1.11 8.87 14.97
C GLY A 102 2.32 9.64 14.46
N ASN A 103 2.28 10.98 14.47
CA ASN A 103 3.42 11.82 14.10
C ASN A 103 4.58 11.64 15.08
N MET A 104 4.30 11.61 16.39
CA MET A 104 5.34 11.40 17.39
C MET A 104 6.02 10.03 17.26
N CYS A 105 5.27 8.98 16.88
CA CYS A 105 5.78 7.62 16.68
C CYS A 105 6.68 7.47 15.44
N CYS A 106 6.92 8.53 14.67
CA CYS A 106 8.04 8.57 13.72
C CYS A 106 9.42 8.61 14.41
N GLN A 107 9.47 8.83 15.73
CA GLN A 107 10.69 8.73 16.54
C GLN A 107 10.69 7.42 17.34
N LYS A 108 11.78 6.65 17.24
CA LYS A 108 11.89 5.33 17.89
C LYS A 108 11.76 5.42 19.41
N GLU A 109 12.25 6.50 20.00
CA GLU A 109 12.16 6.75 21.44
C GLU A 109 10.71 6.87 21.92
N VAL A 110 9.83 7.43 21.09
CA VAL A 110 8.39 7.54 21.40
C VAL A 110 7.73 6.18 21.26
N VAL A 111 8.03 5.43 20.19
CA VAL A 111 7.52 4.05 20.02
C VAL A 111 7.89 3.20 21.24
N ASN A 112 9.14 3.26 21.71
CA ASN A 112 9.59 2.53 22.90
C ASN A 112 8.82 2.90 24.18
N VAL A 113 8.31 4.13 24.29
CA VAL A 113 7.47 4.55 25.42
C VAL A 113 6.05 4.03 25.24
N LEU A 114 5.46 4.20 24.05
CA LEU A 114 4.11 3.72 23.73
C LEU A 114 4.00 2.21 23.93
N MET A 115 5.00 1.44 23.50
CA MET A 115 5.06 -0.02 23.67
C MET A 115 5.08 -0.50 25.13
N LYS A 116 5.28 0.40 26.09
CA LYS A 116 5.23 0.12 27.55
C LYS A 116 3.96 0.62 28.21
N MET A 117 3.02 1.18 27.44
CA MET A 117 1.77 1.73 27.91
C MET A 117 0.61 0.84 27.47
N ASP A 118 0.50 -0.33 28.09
CA ASP A 118 -0.50 -1.37 27.74
C ASP A 118 -1.93 -0.81 27.68
N ASP A 119 -2.32 0.02 28.65
CA ASP A 119 -3.65 0.65 28.69
C ASP A 119 -3.90 1.55 27.48
N LEU A 120 -2.92 2.38 27.12
CA LEU A 120 -3.05 3.30 25.98
C LEU A 120 -3.09 2.51 24.66
N LEU A 121 -2.24 1.49 24.51
CA LEU A 121 -2.25 0.61 23.36
C LEU A 121 -3.59 -0.11 23.22
N ALA A 122 -4.14 -0.65 24.30
CA ALA A 122 -5.43 -1.31 24.29
C ALA A 122 -6.55 -0.35 23.85
N ILE A 123 -6.59 0.87 24.40
CA ILE A 123 -7.56 1.91 24.00
C ILE A 123 -7.41 2.25 22.52
N LEU A 124 -6.18 2.49 22.05
CA LEU A 124 -5.90 2.85 20.66
C LEU A 124 -6.36 1.74 19.70
N MET A 125 -6.04 0.49 20.04
CA MET A 125 -6.41 -0.66 19.20
C MET A 125 -7.91 -0.93 19.15
N CYS A 126 -8.66 -0.61 20.22
CA CYS A 126 -10.12 -0.71 20.20
C CYS A 126 -10.77 0.21 19.16
N TYR A 127 -10.14 1.32 18.78
CA TYR A 127 -10.67 2.21 17.75
C TYR A 127 -10.70 1.59 16.35
N ILE A 128 -10.12 0.41 16.12
CA ILE A 128 -10.27 -0.28 14.82
C ILE A 128 -11.74 -0.64 14.53
N ASN A 129 -12.57 -0.72 15.56
CA ASN A 129 -14.00 -1.06 15.49
C ASN A 129 -14.93 0.15 15.47
N THR A 130 -14.41 1.36 15.26
CA THR A 130 -15.23 2.57 15.10
C THR A 130 -15.77 2.70 13.67
N ASP A 131 -16.89 3.39 13.50
CA ASP A 131 -17.44 3.75 12.18
C ASP A 131 -16.85 5.07 11.65
N ASP A 132 -16.07 5.79 12.45
CA ASP A 132 -15.48 7.07 12.06
C ASP A 132 -14.27 6.86 11.14
N SER A 133 -14.43 7.23 9.87
CA SER A 133 -13.40 7.01 8.85
C SER A 133 -12.10 7.78 9.12
N LEU A 134 -12.16 8.94 9.74
CA LEU A 134 -10.97 9.76 9.97
C LEU A 134 -10.15 9.21 11.15
N VAL A 135 -10.84 8.77 12.21
CA VAL A 135 -10.20 8.04 13.32
C VAL A 135 -9.50 6.78 12.81
N LEU A 136 -10.18 5.98 11.97
CA LEU A 136 -9.59 4.80 11.35
C LEU A 136 -8.36 5.14 10.50
N VAL A 137 -8.41 6.20 9.69
CA VAL A 137 -7.24 6.64 8.91
C VAL A 137 -6.02 6.90 9.81
N GLN A 138 -6.21 7.62 10.92
CA GLN A 138 -5.08 7.90 11.81
C GLN A 138 -4.60 6.66 12.56
N LEU A 139 -5.50 5.76 12.97
CA LEU A 139 -5.12 4.51 13.64
C LEU A 139 -4.29 3.61 12.72
N LEU A 140 -4.72 3.41 11.48
CA LEU A 140 -4.00 2.61 10.50
C LEU A 140 -2.61 3.21 10.20
N ARG A 141 -2.50 4.54 10.10
CA ARG A 141 -1.20 5.24 9.96
C ARG A 141 -0.31 5.03 11.16
N LEU A 142 -0.84 5.16 12.38
CA LEU A 142 -0.09 4.92 13.62
C LEU A 142 0.49 3.50 13.64
N VAL A 143 -0.35 2.49 13.36
CA VAL A 143 0.10 1.08 13.30
C VAL A 143 1.23 0.92 12.28
N SER A 144 1.08 1.48 11.08
CA SER A 144 2.14 1.41 10.05
C SER A 144 3.45 2.06 10.49
N SER A 145 3.39 3.24 11.10
CA SER A 145 4.58 3.95 11.62
C SER A 145 5.28 3.15 12.73
N CYS A 146 4.51 2.55 13.64
CA CYS A 146 5.07 1.73 14.71
C CYS A 146 5.73 0.46 14.17
N LEU A 147 5.10 -0.24 13.23
CA LEU A 147 5.65 -1.45 12.62
C LEU A 147 6.94 -1.18 11.85
N PHE A 148 7.04 -0.05 11.14
CA PHE A 148 8.25 0.36 10.43
C PHE A 148 9.49 0.44 11.34
N LEU A 149 9.28 0.83 12.60
CA LEU A 149 10.34 0.98 13.60
C LEU A 149 10.43 -0.21 14.57
N ALA A 150 9.60 -1.24 14.41
CA ALA A 150 9.50 -2.34 15.36
C ALA A 150 10.64 -3.34 15.20
N ASN A 151 11.16 -3.83 16.33
CA ASN A 151 11.95 -5.05 16.39
C ASN A 151 11.03 -6.26 16.57
N ASP A 152 11.60 -7.47 16.58
CA ASP A 152 10.84 -8.70 16.72
C ASP A 152 9.95 -8.77 17.98
N GLU A 153 10.43 -8.31 19.15
CA GLU A 153 9.67 -8.36 20.40
C GLU A 153 8.44 -7.44 20.33
N GLU A 154 8.61 -6.28 19.68
CA GLU A 154 7.54 -5.33 19.44
C GLU A 154 6.55 -5.87 18.40
N ILE A 155 7.02 -6.52 17.33
CA ILE A 155 6.14 -7.18 16.34
C ILE A 155 5.32 -8.29 17.01
N GLU A 156 5.92 -9.08 17.91
CA GLU A 156 5.19 -10.11 18.66
C GLU A 156 4.06 -9.52 19.49
N THR A 157 4.33 -8.39 20.14
CA THR A 157 3.34 -7.60 20.91
C THR A 157 2.21 -7.09 20.02
N TRP A 158 2.54 -6.49 18.87
CA TRP A 158 1.55 -6.04 17.89
C TRP A 158 0.67 -7.18 17.40
N MET A 159 1.25 -8.33 17.07
CA MET A 159 0.50 -9.50 16.63
C MET A 159 -0.44 -10.05 17.71
N ASN A 160 -0.09 -9.94 19.00
CA ASN A 160 -1.00 -10.29 20.10
C ASN A 160 -2.16 -9.29 20.22
N LEU A 161 -1.89 -7.99 20.05
CA LEU A 161 -2.91 -6.96 20.05
C LEU A 161 -3.89 -7.14 18.88
N PHE A 162 -3.37 -7.40 17.67
CA PHE A 162 -4.20 -7.64 16.49
C PHE A 162 -5.18 -8.80 16.69
N ALA A 163 -4.72 -9.89 17.30
CA ALA A 163 -5.57 -11.03 17.65
C ALA A 163 -6.66 -10.65 18.66
N THR A 164 -6.34 -9.79 19.64
CA THR A 164 -7.26 -9.40 20.72
C THR A 164 -8.43 -8.55 20.23
N VAL A 165 -8.19 -7.68 19.25
CA VAL A 165 -9.21 -6.76 18.72
C VAL A 165 -9.81 -7.19 17.38
N GLU A 166 -9.53 -8.42 16.94
CA GLU A 166 -9.96 -8.96 15.63
C GLU A 166 -9.59 -8.03 14.46
N TYR A 167 -8.35 -7.52 14.49
CA TYR A 167 -7.88 -6.46 13.60
C TYR A 167 -8.03 -6.80 12.13
N SER A 168 -7.72 -8.05 11.73
CA SER A 168 -7.85 -8.49 10.35
C SER A 168 -9.29 -8.48 9.87
N SER A 169 -10.24 -8.95 10.69
CA SER A 169 -11.67 -8.91 10.40
C SER A 169 -12.15 -7.47 10.19
N ALA A 170 -11.75 -6.54 11.06
CA ALA A 170 -12.09 -5.13 10.93
C ALA A 170 -11.46 -4.50 9.67
N LEU A 171 -10.20 -4.83 9.39
CA LEU A 171 -9.49 -4.35 8.19
C LEU A 171 -10.17 -4.84 6.89
N TYR A 172 -10.54 -6.12 6.82
CA TYR A 172 -11.27 -6.65 5.66
C TYR A 172 -12.67 -6.08 5.54
N PHE A 173 -13.34 -5.81 6.66
CA PHE A 173 -14.62 -5.10 6.66
C PHE A 173 -14.49 -3.70 6.04
N ILE A 174 -13.43 -2.94 6.40
CA ILE A 174 -13.13 -1.64 5.81
C ILE A 174 -12.89 -1.77 4.30
N LEU A 175 -12.01 -2.68 3.89
CA LEU A 175 -11.66 -2.88 2.47
C LEU A 175 -12.87 -3.27 1.62
N LYS A 176 -13.78 -4.08 2.18
CA LYS A 176 -14.97 -4.56 1.46
C LYS A 176 -16.09 -3.52 1.37
N ASN A 177 -16.30 -2.70 2.42
CA ASN A 177 -17.53 -1.92 2.57
C ASN A 177 -17.35 -0.40 2.55
N SER A 178 -16.13 0.12 2.72
CA SER A 178 -15.93 1.57 2.75
C SER A 178 -16.02 2.18 1.36
N SER A 179 -16.65 3.36 1.27
CA SER A 179 -16.57 4.24 0.09
C SER A 179 -15.67 5.46 0.32
N HIS A 180 -15.02 5.54 1.49
CA HIS A 180 -14.15 6.66 1.85
C HIS A 180 -12.76 6.44 1.25
N LYS A 181 -12.47 7.14 0.16
CA LYS A 181 -11.23 7.00 -0.63
C LYS A 181 -9.96 6.96 0.21
N ASP A 182 -9.76 7.93 1.09
CA ASP A 182 -8.51 8.00 1.86
C ASP A 182 -8.40 6.89 2.90
N LEU A 183 -9.53 6.37 3.40
CA LEU A 183 -9.56 5.24 4.30
C LEU A 183 -9.18 3.96 3.56
N LEU A 184 -9.75 3.72 2.37
CA LEU A 184 -9.40 2.57 1.55
C LEU A 184 -7.91 2.57 1.17
N VAL A 185 -7.37 3.71 0.73
CA VAL A 185 -5.94 3.76 0.37
C VAL A 185 -5.06 3.53 1.59
N THR A 186 -5.38 4.14 2.74
CA THR A 186 -4.63 3.90 3.97
C THR A 186 -4.76 2.45 4.46
N ALA A 187 -5.92 1.81 4.30
CA ALA A 187 -6.12 0.39 4.64
C ALA A 187 -5.29 -0.53 3.75
N LEU A 188 -5.20 -0.26 2.44
CA LEU A 188 -4.32 -1.01 1.52
C LEU A 188 -2.84 -0.84 1.90
N GLU A 189 -2.38 0.38 2.17
CA GLU A 189 -1.00 0.63 2.61
C GLU A 189 -0.68 -0.04 3.95
N ASN A 190 -1.64 -0.04 4.88
CA ASN A 190 -1.52 -0.72 6.16
C ASN A 190 -1.43 -2.24 5.99
N LEU A 191 -2.29 -2.85 5.17
CA LEU A 191 -2.21 -4.28 4.87
C LEU A 191 -0.88 -4.66 4.23
N ASN A 192 -0.36 -3.83 3.31
CA ASN A 192 0.94 -4.05 2.70
C ASN A 192 2.10 -3.87 3.70
N THR A 193 1.97 -2.95 4.66
CA THR A 193 2.92 -2.82 5.78
C THR A 193 2.90 -4.09 6.63
N LEU A 194 1.71 -4.63 6.96
CA LEU A 194 1.58 -5.89 7.69
C LEU A 194 2.23 -7.05 6.92
N CYS A 195 2.02 -7.15 5.60
CA CYS A 195 2.74 -8.12 4.78
C CYS A 195 4.26 -7.93 4.88
N SER A 196 4.76 -6.70 4.83
CA SER A 196 6.20 -6.43 4.80
C SER A 196 6.90 -6.71 6.13
N TYR A 197 6.27 -6.38 7.26
CA TYR A 197 6.91 -6.44 8.59
C TYR A 197 6.45 -7.63 9.43
N CYS A 198 5.26 -8.18 9.20
CA CYS A 198 4.72 -9.28 9.99
C CYS A 198 4.79 -10.64 9.27
N ASN A 199 4.90 -10.69 7.93
CA ASN A 199 5.10 -11.95 7.19
C ASN A 199 6.59 -12.33 7.07
N THR A 200 7.26 -12.43 8.21
CA THR A 200 8.67 -12.89 8.28
C THR A 200 8.74 -14.38 8.61
N GLU A 201 9.88 -15.04 8.40
CA GLU A 201 10.06 -16.46 8.74
C GLU A 201 9.64 -16.76 10.20
N LYS A 202 10.00 -15.87 11.14
CA LYS A 202 9.68 -16.00 12.55
C LYS A 202 8.18 -15.91 12.86
N PHE A 203 7.46 -15.03 12.17
CA PHE A 203 6.04 -14.77 12.43
C PHE A 203 5.09 -15.39 11.40
N ARG A 204 5.61 -16.13 10.42
CA ARG A 204 4.89 -16.64 9.25
C ARG A 204 3.61 -17.41 9.61
N THR A 205 3.68 -18.31 10.59
CA THR A 205 2.51 -19.08 11.03
C THR A 205 1.45 -18.20 11.68
N LYS A 206 1.86 -17.21 12.48
CA LYS A 206 0.94 -16.30 13.16
C LYS A 206 0.31 -15.32 12.17
N PHE A 207 1.10 -14.81 11.22
CA PHE A 207 0.61 -14.00 10.11
C PHE A 207 -0.44 -14.76 9.30
N TYR A 208 -0.12 -16.00 8.91
CA TYR A 208 -1.04 -16.88 8.20
C TYR A 208 -2.37 -17.03 8.96
N SER A 209 -2.33 -17.36 10.25
CA SER A 209 -3.54 -17.58 11.05
C SER A 209 -4.43 -16.34 11.23
N HIS A 210 -3.88 -15.13 11.06
CA HIS A 210 -4.62 -13.89 11.28
C HIS A 210 -5.06 -13.21 9.99
N PHE A 211 -4.22 -13.21 8.95
CA PHE A 211 -4.43 -12.41 7.74
C PHE A 211 -4.67 -13.25 6.48
N VAL A 212 -4.35 -14.54 6.48
CA VAL A 212 -4.57 -15.39 5.29
C VAL A 212 -5.88 -16.13 5.47
N VAL A 213 -6.97 -15.47 5.09
CA VAL A 213 -8.36 -15.98 5.15
C VAL A 213 -8.99 -16.01 3.77
N GLU A 214 -10.02 -16.83 3.56
CA GLU A 214 -10.67 -17.08 2.26
C GLU A 214 -11.14 -15.79 1.59
N GLU A 215 -11.79 -14.89 2.33
CA GLU A 215 -12.36 -13.66 1.78
C GLU A 215 -11.34 -12.53 1.56
N ALA A 216 -10.07 -12.73 1.91
CA ALA A 216 -9.08 -11.66 1.96
C ALA A 216 -8.84 -11.02 0.58
N LEU A 217 -8.75 -11.85 -0.47
CA LEU A 217 -8.54 -11.37 -1.84
C LEU A 217 -9.81 -10.74 -2.43
N ASP A 218 -11.00 -11.19 -2.03
CA ASP A 218 -12.25 -10.55 -2.44
C ASP A 218 -12.39 -9.15 -1.83
N CYS A 219 -12.04 -9.00 -0.55
CA CYS A 219 -12.05 -7.70 0.14
C CYS A 219 -11.02 -6.75 -0.46
N LEU A 220 -9.82 -7.25 -0.77
CA LEU A 220 -8.77 -6.51 -1.47
C LEU A 220 -9.24 -6.01 -2.84
N THR A 221 -9.81 -6.90 -3.66
CA THR A 221 -10.30 -6.55 -4.99
C THR A 221 -11.44 -5.55 -4.92
N ALA A 222 -12.35 -5.67 -3.95
CA ALA A 222 -13.43 -4.69 -3.75
C ALA A 222 -12.88 -3.27 -3.51
N ALA A 223 -11.91 -3.13 -2.58
CA ALA A 223 -11.24 -1.84 -2.32
C ALA A 223 -10.52 -1.31 -3.56
N PHE A 224 -9.76 -2.20 -4.23
CA PHE A 224 -9.02 -1.87 -5.44
C PHE A 224 -9.95 -1.36 -6.55
N THR A 225 -11.07 -2.04 -6.81
CA THR A 225 -12.04 -1.64 -7.83
C THR A 225 -12.74 -0.34 -7.46
N GLU A 226 -13.13 -0.14 -6.20
CA GLU A 226 -13.71 1.15 -5.76
C GLU A 226 -12.76 2.31 -6.06
N ILE A 227 -11.46 2.17 -5.79
CA ILE A 227 -10.48 3.22 -6.03
C ILE A 227 -10.18 3.40 -7.53
N THR A 228 -9.85 2.32 -8.23
CA THR A 228 -9.27 2.35 -9.59
C THR A 228 -10.30 2.43 -10.71
N VAL A 229 -11.55 2.05 -10.43
CA VAL A 229 -12.65 2.09 -11.40
C VAL A 229 -13.66 3.16 -10.99
N ASN A 230 -14.29 3.02 -9.82
CA ASN A 230 -15.42 3.87 -9.43
C ASN A 230 -14.97 5.29 -9.06
N ARG A 231 -13.78 5.44 -8.49
CA ARG A 231 -13.22 6.72 -8.02
C ARG A 231 -12.02 7.21 -8.81
N LYS A 232 -11.71 6.59 -9.96
CA LYS A 232 -10.54 6.90 -10.81
C LYS A 232 -10.33 8.40 -11.02
N ALA A 233 -11.40 9.13 -11.35
CA ALA A 233 -11.36 10.56 -11.64
C ALA A 233 -11.01 11.47 -10.43
N THR A 234 -11.09 10.95 -9.21
CA THR A 234 -10.82 11.68 -7.96
C THR A 234 -9.46 11.34 -7.34
N CYS A 235 -8.68 10.49 -8.01
CA CYS A 235 -7.36 10.05 -7.60
C CYS A 235 -6.30 10.67 -8.52
N SER A 236 -5.16 11.08 -7.95
CA SER A 236 -4.01 11.45 -8.77
C SER A 236 -3.43 10.20 -9.46
N LYS A 237 -2.76 10.40 -10.60
CA LYS A 237 -2.04 9.33 -11.32
C LYS A 237 -1.13 8.53 -10.38
N SER A 238 -0.28 9.23 -9.61
CA SER A 238 0.63 8.62 -8.65
C SER A 238 -0.07 7.78 -7.57
N LYS A 239 -1.25 8.21 -7.11
CA LYS A 239 -2.03 7.47 -6.10
C LYS A 239 -2.63 6.19 -6.71
N LEU A 240 -3.08 6.24 -7.96
CA LEU A 240 -3.60 5.07 -8.67
C LEU A 240 -2.49 4.04 -8.93
N GLU A 241 -1.33 4.48 -9.42
CA GLU A 241 -0.16 3.62 -9.65
C GLU A 241 0.28 2.94 -8.35
N ARG A 242 0.36 3.72 -7.25
CA ARG A 242 0.66 3.17 -5.94
C ARG A 242 -0.34 2.12 -5.49
N VAL A 243 -1.65 2.35 -5.66
CA VAL A 243 -2.70 1.38 -5.32
C VAL A 243 -2.59 0.11 -6.15
N GLN A 244 -2.24 0.20 -7.44
CA GLN A 244 -2.02 -0.96 -8.30
C GLN A 244 -0.85 -1.82 -7.80
N ILE A 245 0.31 -1.21 -7.55
CA ILE A 245 1.51 -1.90 -7.07
C ILE A 245 1.25 -2.54 -5.70
N VAL A 246 0.70 -1.77 -4.77
CA VAL A 246 0.39 -2.24 -3.41
C VAL A 246 -0.58 -3.41 -3.43
N SER A 247 -1.65 -3.32 -4.23
CA SER A 247 -2.64 -4.40 -4.28
C SER A 247 -2.04 -5.67 -4.86
N LEU A 248 -1.26 -5.56 -5.95
CA LEU A 248 -0.57 -6.71 -6.53
C LEU A 248 0.44 -7.35 -5.55
N GLN A 249 1.17 -6.55 -4.80
CA GLN A 249 2.12 -7.03 -3.79
C GLN A 249 1.42 -7.76 -2.63
N ILE A 250 0.23 -7.31 -2.23
CA ILE A 250 -0.59 -8.01 -1.22
C ILE A 250 -1.03 -9.37 -1.77
N VAL A 251 -1.55 -9.43 -3.01
CA VAL A 251 -1.92 -10.71 -3.64
C VAL A 251 -0.69 -11.64 -3.67
N LEU A 252 0.46 -11.15 -4.12
CA LEU A 252 1.70 -11.92 -4.18
C LEU A 252 2.09 -12.52 -2.83
N ASN A 253 1.96 -11.75 -1.74
CA ASN A 253 2.23 -12.24 -0.39
C ASN A 253 1.28 -13.36 0.04
N PHE A 254 0.00 -13.26 -0.30
CA PHE A 254 -1.02 -14.24 0.11
C PHE A 254 -0.95 -15.52 -0.72
N VAL A 255 -0.62 -15.43 -2.00
CA VAL A 255 -0.47 -16.63 -2.83
C VAL A 255 0.83 -17.38 -2.55
N GLY A 256 1.78 -16.78 -1.84
CA GLY A 256 3.04 -17.38 -1.43
C GLY A 256 2.95 -18.45 -0.34
N PHE A 257 1.75 -18.85 0.10
CA PHE A 257 1.51 -19.95 1.04
C PHE A 257 1.11 -21.23 0.29
N GLU A 258 1.50 -22.40 0.82
CA GLU A 258 1.37 -23.69 0.11
C GLU A 258 -0.07 -24.06 -0.29
N ASN A 259 -1.07 -23.66 0.50
CA ASN A 259 -2.48 -23.96 0.23
C ASN A 259 -3.25 -22.81 -0.43
N SER A 260 -2.54 -21.83 -1.01
CA SER A 260 -3.16 -20.65 -1.62
C SER A 260 -4.14 -20.99 -2.75
N LEU A 261 -3.85 -22.01 -3.56
CA LEU A 261 -4.73 -22.46 -4.64
C LEU A 261 -6.12 -22.87 -4.12
N GLU A 262 -6.16 -23.69 -3.07
CA GLU A 262 -7.42 -24.13 -2.45
C GLU A 262 -8.08 -22.97 -1.69
N MET A 263 -7.29 -22.19 -0.94
CA MET A 263 -7.77 -21.04 -0.14
C MET A 263 -8.48 -19.98 -0.98
N TYR A 264 -8.00 -19.75 -2.20
CA TYR A 264 -8.45 -18.62 -3.04
C TYR A 264 -9.11 -19.07 -4.34
N GLU A 265 -9.62 -20.30 -4.41
CA GLU A 265 -10.30 -20.81 -5.60
C GLU A 265 -11.49 -19.93 -6.00
N SER A 266 -12.29 -19.49 -5.03
CA SER A 266 -13.44 -18.60 -5.24
C SER A 266 -13.06 -17.17 -5.65
N SER A 267 -11.83 -16.74 -5.34
CA SER A 267 -11.34 -15.39 -5.62
C SER A 267 -10.62 -15.25 -6.96
N LYS A 268 -10.44 -16.32 -7.74
CA LYS A 268 -9.68 -16.28 -9.01
C LYS A 268 -10.19 -15.23 -9.99
N ASP A 269 -11.50 -15.12 -10.17
CA ASP A 269 -12.09 -14.12 -11.08
C ASP A 269 -11.84 -12.68 -10.62
N ASN A 270 -11.87 -12.46 -9.29
CA ASN A 270 -11.57 -11.17 -8.68
C ASN A 270 -10.08 -10.81 -8.88
N VAL A 271 -9.17 -11.74 -8.64
CA VAL A 271 -7.74 -11.53 -8.87
C VAL A 271 -7.45 -11.30 -10.36
N THR A 272 -8.13 -12.03 -11.24
CA THR A 272 -8.02 -11.86 -12.69
C THR A 272 -8.46 -10.47 -13.13
N THR A 273 -9.55 -9.96 -12.55
CA THR A 273 -10.04 -8.60 -12.79
C THR A 273 -9.02 -7.54 -12.36
N LEU A 274 -8.42 -7.73 -11.18
CA LEU A 274 -7.34 -6.86 -10.68
C LEU A 274 -6.15 -6.84 -11.64
N ILE A 275 -5.66 -8.02 -12.05
CA ILE A 275 -4.54 -8.15 -13.01
C ILE A 275 -4.87 -7.46 -14.34
N ASN A 276 -6.07 -7.67 -14.88
CA ASN A 276 -6.49 -7.06 -16.14
C ASN A 276 -6.44 -5.52 -16.06
N ILE A 277 -7.01 -4.94 -15.01
CA ILE A 277 -7.01 -3.49 -14.81
C ILE A 277 -5.59 -2.92 -14.76
N ILE A 278 -4.67 -3.62 -14.06
CA ILE A 278 -3.26 -3.21 -13.98
C ILE A 278 -2.60 -3.31 -15.36
N LEU A 279 -2.69 -4.47 -16.02
CA LEU A 279 -2.03 -4.68 -17.32
C LEU A 279 -2.56 -3.73 -18.40
N ARG A 280 -3.86 -3.44 -18.44
CA ARG A 280 -4.45 -2.46 -19.37
C ARG A 280 -3.94 -1.05 -19.13
N TYR A 281 -3.75 -0.67 -17.86
CA TYR A 281 -3.16 0.64 -17.52
C TYR A 281 -1.74 0.77 -18.07
N TYR A 282 -0.91 -0.26 -17.86
CA TYR A 282 0.48 -0.25 -18.35
C TYR A 282 0.59 -0.44 -19.87
N GLU A 283 -0.35 -1.18 -20.48
CA GLU A 283 -0.48 -1.25 -21.94
C GLU A 283 -0.75 0.14 -22.53
N GLU A 284 -1.72 0.89 -21.99
CA GLU A 284 -2.01 2.26 -22.42
C GLU A 284 -0.80 3.18 -22.22
N LYS A 285 -0.13 3.07 -21.07
CA LYS A 285 1.08 3.84 -20.73
C LYS A 285 2.21 3.61 -21.74
N LEU A 286 2.50 2.34 -22.04
CA LEU A 286 3.56 1.97 -22.96
C LEU A 286 3.24 2.29 -24.43
N ILE A 287 2.01 2.00 -24.87
CA ILE A 287 1.66 2.02 -26.30
C ILE A 287 1.11 3.39 -26.73
N VAL A 288 0.17 3.94 -25.96
CA VAL A 288 -0.52 5.20 -26.30
C VAL A 288 0.31 6.39 -25.83
N ASN A 289 0.72 6.38 -24.56
CA ASN A 289 1.46 7.50 -23.97
C ASN A 289 2.96 7.45 -24.27
N LYS A 290 3.46 6.32 -24.77
CA LYS A 290 4.89 6.08 -25.07
C LYS A 290 5.78 6.37 -23.86
N GLU A 291 5.25 6.06 -22.68
CA GLU A 291 5.92 6.26 -21.40
C GLU A 291 6.48 4.92 -20.93
N ILE A 292 7.79 4.88 -20.70
CA ILE A 292 8.46 3.72 -20.09
C ILE A 292 8.31 3.85 -18.58
N ASP A 293 7.99 2.74 -17.94
CA ASP A 293 7.90 2.65 -16.49
C ASP A 293 8.59 1.37 -16.03
N SER A 294 9.64 1.51 -15.24
CA SER A 294 10.40 0.38 -14.69
C SER A 294 9.54 -0.54 -13.84
N ASP A 295 8.48 -0.02 -13.21
CA ASP A 295 7.60 -0.81 -12.34
C ASP A 295 6.85 -1.91 -13.14
N LEU A 296 6.72 -1.76 -14.46
CA LEU A 296 6.11 -2.79 -15.31
C LEU A 296 6.83 -4.13 -15.21
N ILE A 297 8.16 -4.13 -15.03
CA ILE A 297 8.95 -5.36 -14.94
C ILE A 297 8.52 -6.14 -13.70
N ASP A 298 8.49 -5.49 -12.54
CA ASP A 298 8.10 -6.10 -11.27
C ASP A 298 6.63 -6.51 -11.25
N ILE A 299 5.76 -5.73 -11.91
CA ILE A 299 4.35 -6.06 -12.10
C ILE A 299 4.19 -7.35 -12.91
N LEU A 300 4.89 -7.50 -14.03
CA LEU A 300 4.79 -8.70 -14.85
C LEU A 300 5.37 -9.93 -14.13
N VAL A 301 6.48 -9.78 -13.41
CA VAL A 301 7.07 -10.89 -12.61
C VAL A 301 6.10 -11.33 -11.50
N SER A 302 5.52 -10.38 -10.78
CA SER A 302 4.51 -10.65 -9.75
C SER A 302 3.27 -11.31 -10.34
N THR A 303 2.80 -10.81 -11.49
CA THR A 303 1.65 -11.36 -12.21
C THR A 303 1.89 -12.81 -12.64
N ASN A 304 3.08 -13.12 -13.19
CA ASN A 304 3.45 -14.50 -13.54
C ASN A 304 3.36 -15.44 -12.34
N THR A 305 3.91 -15.01 -11.20
CA THR A 305 3.90 -15.80 -9.96
C THR A 305 2.46 -16.03 -9.48
N ILE A 306 1.62 -15.01 -9.52
CA ILE A 306 0.22 -15.10 -9.09
C ILE A 306 -0.59 -16.01 -10.03
N VAL A 307 -0.43 -15.84 -11.34
CA VAL A 307 -1.12 -16.66 -12.36
C VAL A 307 -0.75 -18.13 -12.21
N ASP A 308 0.53 -18.42 -11.98
CA ASP A 308 0.98 -19.80 -11.77
C ASP A 308 0.49 -20.38 -10.43
N ALA A 309 0.61 -19.62 -9.33
CA ALA A 309 0.20 -20.07 -8.00
C ALA A 309 -1.30 -20.39 -7.93
N LEU A 310 -2.14 -19.53 -8.53
CA LEU A 310 -3.59 -19.71 -8.53
C LEU A 310 -4.11 -20.48 -9.75
N LYS A 311 -3.23 -20.90 -10.67
CA LYS A 311 -3.62 -21.55 -11.94
C LYS A 311 -4.74 -20.78 -12.63
N ILE A 312 -4.58 -19.47 -12.75
CA ILE A 312 -5.61 -18.59 -13.31
C ILE A 312 -5.87 -19.01 -14.76
N THR A 313 -7.12 -19.34 -15.05
CA THR A 313 -7.64 -19.55 -16.39
C THR A 313 -8.61 -18.43 -16.73
N GLY A 314 -8.62 -17.96 -17.97
CA GLY A 314 -9.50 -16.85 -18.35
C GLY A 314 -9.71 -16.72 -19.84
N SER A 315 -10.47 -15.70 -20.23
CA SER A 315 -10.56 -15.26 -21.62
C SER A 315 -9.26 -14.55 -22.04
N PRO A 316 -8.97 -14.45 -23.35
CA PRO A 316 -7.76 -13.78 -23.83
C PRO A 316 -7.69 -12.31 -23.37
N GLU A 317 -8.85 -11.66 -23.29
CA GLU A 317 -9.02 -10.25 -22.90
C GLU A 317 -8.51 -9.94 -21.49
N ASN A 318 -8.42 -10.94 -20.62
CA ASN A 318 -8.08 -10.78 -19.21
C ASN A 318 -6.62 -10.37 -18.99
N TYR A 319 -5.68 -11.17 -19.51
CA TYR A 319 -4.25 -10.86 -19.37
C TYR A 319 -3.42 -11.24 -20.60
N PHE A 320 -3.91 -12.12 -21.47
CA PHE A 320 -3.15 -12.49 -22.67
C PHE A 320 -3.05 -11.34 -23.69
N GLU A 321 -4.17 -10.71 -24.04
CA GLU A 321 -4.21 -9.59 -24.99
C GLU A 321 -3.33 -8.41 -24.59
N PRO A 322 -3.45 -7.82 -23.38
CA PRO A 322 -2.59 -6.71 -23.00
C PRO A 322 -1.10 -7.11 -23.02
N THR A 323 -0.76 -8.33 -22.60
CA THR A 323 0.61 -8.85 -22.67
C THR A 323 1.10 -9.01 -24.11
N TYR A 324 0.28 -9.58 -25.00
CA TYR A 324 0.59 -9.73 -26.43
C TYR A 324 0.78 -8.37 -27.12
N ASN A 325 -0.06 -7.39 -26.79
CA ASN A 325 0.04 -6.05 -27.36
C ASN A 325 1.33 -5.36 -26.91
N MET A 326 1.70 -5.46 -25.63
CA MET A 326 2.99 -4.96 -25.12
C MET A 326 4.18 -5.70 -25.74
N TRP A 327 4.09 -7.02 -25.96
CA TRP A 327 5.11 -7.79 -26.69
C TRP A 327 5.34 -7.25 -28.10
N ASN A 328 4.26 -7.02 -28.86
CA ASN A 328 4.36 -6.50 -30.22
C ASN A 328 4.88 -5.06 -30.26
N ALA A 329 4.48 -4.23 -29.30
CA ALA A 329 4.97 -2.86 -29.17
C ALA A 329 6.49 -2.85 -28.94
N THR A 330 6.97 -3.63 -27.97
CA THR A 330 8.41 -3.75 -27.68
C THR A 330 9.20 -4.36 -28.84
N SER A 331 8.62 -5.30 -29.60
CA SER A 331 9.23 -5.84 -30.85
C SER A 331 9.32 -4.82 -31.96
N SER A 332 8.30 -3.97 -32.10
CA SER A 332 8.30 -2.92 -33.10
C SER A 332 9.35 -1.86 -32.77
N ILE A 333 9.47 -1.48 -31.50
CA ILE A 333 10.49 -0.54 -31.02
C ILE A 333 11.91 -1.04 -31.27
N MET A 334 12.18 -2.33 -30.99
CA MET A 334 13.49 -2.95 -31.30
C MET A 334 13.82 -2.96 -32.80
N LYS A 335 12.81 -3.00 -33.67
CA LYS A 335 12.98 -3.00 -35.13
C LYS A 335 13.21 -1.58 -35.66
N THR A 336 12.47 -0.57 -35.20
CA THR A 336 12.60 0.82 -35.65
C THR A 336 13.87 1.52 -35.16
N ASP A 337 14.44 1.13 -34.01
CA ASP A 337 15.72 1.70 -33.55
C ASP A 337 16.92 1.30 -34.45
N LYS A 338 16.73 0.32 -35.35
CA LYS A 338 17.71 -0.01 -36.42
C LYS A 338 17.65 0.91 -37.63
N ASP A 339 16.53 1.62 -37.85
CA ASP A 339 16.25 2.39 -39.08
C ASP A 339 16.15 3.92 -38.86
N GLY A 340 16.45 4.40 -37.64
CA GLY A 340 16.43 5.82 -37.25
C GLY A 340 15.17 6.21 -36.47
N SER A 341 15.35 6.65 -35.22
CA SER A 341 14.28 6.82 -34.23
C SER A 341 13.95 8.28 -33.89
N SER A 342 12.76 8.49 -33.32
CA SER A 342 12.26 9.76 -32.77
C SER A 342 12.60 10.02 -31.28
N PHE A 343 13.45 9.20 -30.65
CA PHE A 343 13.89 9.33 -29.24
C PHE A 343 15.32 9.91 -29.18
N GLU A 344 15.61 10.72 -28.16
CA GLU A 344 16.94 11.32 -27.93
C GLU A 344 17.99 10.24 -27.59
N GLU A 345 19.27 10.47 -27.90
CA GLU A 345 20.35 9.45 -27.80
C GLU A 345 20.51 8.86 -26.39
N ASN A 346 20.30 9.64 -25.33
CA ASN A 346 20.38 9.19 -23.94
C ASN A 346 19.20 8.29 -23.54
N ASP A 347 18.03 8.44 -24.17
CA ASP A 347 16.82 7.64 -23.88
C ASP A 347 16.91 6.23 -24.49
N LYS A 348 17.84 6.01 -25.43
CA LYS A 348 17.96 4.74 -26.15
C LYS A 348 18.55 3.61 -25.33
N GLU A 349 19.50 3.91 -24.45
CA GLU A 349 20.16 2.90 -23.63
C GLU A 349 19.23 2.40 -22.53
N GLU A 350 18.52 3.31 -21.88
CA GLU A 350 17.45 3.02 -20.92
C GLU A 350 16.30 2.22 -21.56
N LEU A 351 15.85 2.63 -22.76
CA LEU A 351 14.83 1.89 -23.51
C LEU A 351 15.28 0.48 -23.88
N LYS A 352 16.54 0.29 -24.29
CA LYS A 352 17.08 -1.05 -24.61
C LYS A 352 17.15 -1.94 -23.38
N ASP A 353 17.64 -1.41 -22.26
CA ASP A 353 17.70 -2.12 -20.99
C ASP A 353 16.29 -2.51 -20.50
N PHE A 354 15.35 -1.57 -20.55
CA PHE A 354 13.95 -1.82 -20.24
C PHE A 354 13.35 -2.95 -21.09
N ILE A 355 13.51 -2.88 -22.42
CA ILE A 355 12.97 -3.92 -23.30
C ILE A 355 13.63 -5.27 -22.99
N ALA A 356 14.95 -5.33 -22.81
CA ALA A 356 15.64 -6.57 -22.49
C ALA A 356 15.07 -7.24 -21.21
N LYS A 357 14.71 -6.44 -20.21
CA LYS A 357 14.13 -6.92 -18.94
C LYS A 357 12.66 -7.29 -19.04
N VAL A 358 11.86 -6.62 -19.88
CA VAL A 358 10.42 -6.87 -19.99
C VAL A 358 10.09 -8.10 -20.85
N ARG A 359 11.02 -8.55 -21.70
CA ARG A 359 10.79 -9.67 -22.64
C ARG A 359 10.46 -10.99 -21.97
N ASN A 360 11.33 -11.45 -21.09
CA ASN A 360 11.14 -12.70 -20.38
C ASN A 360 9.79 -12.75 -19.64
N PRO A 361 9.42 -11.76 -18.79
CA PRO A 361 8.17 -11.84 -18.06
C PRO A 361 6.93 -11.68 -18.97
N LEU A 362 7.00 -10.97 -20.10
CA LEU A 362 5.92 -10.99 -21.11
C LEU A 362 5.76 -12.38 -21.75
N ALA A 363 6.88 -13.00 -22.15
CA ALA A 363 6.86 -14.33 -22.77
C ALA A 363 6.31 -15.39 -21.82
N MET A 364 6.78 -15.39 -20.56
CA MET A 364 6.28 -16.26 -19.50
C MET A 364 4.75 -16.14 -19.36
N LEU A 365 4.21 -14.92 -19.32
CA LEU A 365 2.79 -14.69 -19.07
C LEU A 365 1.92 -15.15 -20.26
N MET A 366 2.40 -14.93 -21.49
CA MET A 366 1.75 -15.48 -22.70
C MET A 366 1.77 -17.01 -22.69
N CYS A 367 2.89 -17.62 -22.34
CA CYS A 367 3.02 -19.08 -22.27
C CYS A 367 2.17 -19.68 -21.14
N TYR A 368 2.09 -19.05 -19.98
CA TYR A 368 1.19 -19.49 -18.90
C TYR A 368 -0.27 -19.48 -19.33
N TYR A 369 -0.72 -18.46 -20.06
CA TYR A 369 -2.07 -18.46 -20.62
C TYR A 369 -2.29 -19.64 -21.56
N LEU A 370 -1.42 -19.78 -22.57
CA LEU A 370 -1.52 -20.83 -23.58
C LEU A 370 -1.43 -22.24 -22.97
N ALA A 371 -0.63 -22.42 -21.92
CA ALA A 371 -0.48 -23.70 -21.24
C ALA A 371 -1.74 -24.13 -20.49
N ASN A 372 -2.54 -23.19 -19.99
CA ASN A 372 -3.66 -23.45 -19.08
C ASN A 372 -5.06 -23.36 -19.73
N ILE A 373 -5.18 -22.82 -20.95
CA ILE A 373 -6.47 -22.79 -21.67
C ILE A 373 -6.90 -24.16 -22.22
N THR A 374 -8.19 -24.31 -22.49
CA THR A 374 -8.74 -25.49 -23.16
C THR A 374 -8.15 -25.66 -24.56
N GLU A 375 -8.13 -26.90 -25.08
CA GLU A 375 -7.65 -27.19 -26.44
C GLU A 375 -8.37 -26.34 -27.51
N ASP A 376 -9.70 -26.25 -27.44
CA ASP A 376 -10.48 -25.45 -28.41
C ASP A 376 -10.08 -23.96 -28.42
N ASN A 377 -9.78 -23.40 -27.26
CA ASN A 377 -9.31 -22.03 -27.14
C ASN A 377 -7.84 -21.90 -27.55
N PHE A 378 -7.02 -22.93 -27.30
CA PHE A 378 -5.63 -22.96 -27.72
C PHE A 378 -5.51 -22.79 -29.23
N TYR A 379 -6.26 -23.56 -30.03
CA TYR A 379 -6.20 -23.44 -31.49
C TYR A 379 -6.47 -22.00 -31.98
N LYS A 380 -7.51 -21.37 -31.45
CA LYS A 380 -7.92 -20.01 -31.85
C LYS A 380 -6.87 -18.96 -31.46
N VAL A 381 -6.36 -19.04 -30.24
CA VAL A 381 -5.40 -18.05 -29.73
C VAL A 381 -4.02 -18.29 -30.32
N PHE A 382 -3.62 -19.55 -30.48
CA PHE A 382 -2.31 -19.91 -31.02
C PHE A 382 -2.15 -19.49 -32.48
N GLU A 383 -3.21 -19.57 -33.30
CA GLU A 383 -3.21 -19.08 -34.68
C GLU A 383 -2.74 -17.60 -34.77
N VAL A 384 -3.11 -16.77 -33.80
CA VAL A 384 -2.73 -15.35 -33.73
C VAL A 384 -1.23 -15.16 -33.42
N VAL A 385 -0.63 -16.07 -32.65
CA VAL A 385 0.77 -15.98 -32.19
C VAL A 385 1.72 -16.94 -32.88
N GLU A 386 1.24 -17.77 -33.81
CA GLU A 386 2.02 -18.82 -34.47
C GLU A 386 3.31 -18.27 -35.10
N THR A 387 3.23 -17.08 -35.70
CA THR A 387 4.35 -16.43 -36.39
C THR A 387 5.44 -15.90 -35.45
N ILE A 388 5.10 -15.62 -34.19
CA ILE A 388 6.02 -15.08 -33.18
C ILE A 388 6.39 -16.12 -32.12
N TYR A 389 5.78 -17.31 -32.13
CA TYR A 389 5.92 -18.29 -31.06
C TYR A 389 7.37 -18.71 -30.81
N GLU A 390 8.14 -18.98 -31.86
CA GLU A 390 9.55 -19.39 -31.71
C GLU A 390 10.39 -18.28 -31.04
N GLU A 391 10.09 -17.01 -31.33
CA GLU A 391 10.71 -15.88 -30.65
C GLU A 391 10.28 -15.87 -29.18
N VAL A 392 8.97 -15.91 -28.89
CA VAL A 392 8.42 -15.94 -27.52
C VAL A 392 9.02 -17.08 -26.70
N ALA A 393 9.04 -18.29 -27.24
CA ALA A 393 9.55 -19.50 -26.58
C ALA A 393 11.04 -19.36 -26.23
N SER A 394 11.85 -18.69 -27.05
CA SER A 394 13.27 -18.45 -26.74
C SER A 394 13.53 -17.57 -25.51
N TRP A 395 12.50 -16.86 -25.03
CA TRP A 395 12.57 -16.03 -23.83
C TRP A 395 11.97 -16.70 -22.59
N VAL A 396 11.41 -17.91 -22.70
CA VAL A 396 10.89 -18.68 -21.56
C VAL A 396 12.05 -19.34 -20.83
N ASN A 397 12.09 -19.23 -19.51
CA ASN A 397 13.15 -19.80 -18.66
C ASN A 397 12.58 -20.72 -17.56
N ASP A 398 11.50 -21.41 -17.88
CA ASP A 398 10.80 -22.38 -17.02
C ASP A 398 10.63 -23.69 -17.80
N GLU A 399 11.42 -24.70 -17.42
CA GLU A 399 11.50 -26.00 -18.12
C GLU A 399 10.16 -26.77 -18.10
N PRO A 400 9.42 -26.86 -16.98
CA PRO A 400 8.05 -27.39 -16.98
C PRO A 400 7.11 -26.69 -17.96
N LEU A 401 7.11 -25.35 -17.98
CA LEU A 401 6.26 -24.57 -18.87
C LEU A 401 6.65 -24.76 -20.34
N GLU A 402 7.95 -24.74 -20.64
CA GLU A 402 8.50 -24.96 -21.99
C GLU A 402 8.12 -26.35 -22.52
N THR A 403 8.22 -27.38 -21.68
CA THR A 403 7.86 -28.76 -22.03
C THR A 403 6.37 -28.88 -22.36
N ASN A 404 5.50 -28.33 -21.51
CA ASN A 404 4.05 -28.34 -21.74
C ASN A 404 3.71 -27.60 -23.05
N MET A 405 4.23 -26.38 -23.22
CA MET A 405 3.99 -25.59 -24.43
C MET A 405 4.47 -26.30 -25.71
N SER A 406 5.66 -26.91 -25.68
CA SER A 406 6.19 -27.66 -26.81
C SER A 406 5.28 -28.83 -27.21
N GLN A 407 4.71 -29.53 -26.22
CA GLN A 407 3.75 -30.60 -26.46
C GLN A 407 2.46 -30.08 -27.12
N ARG A 408 1.90 -28.99 -26.59
CA ARG A 408 0.67 -28.39 -27.15
C ARG A 408 0.87 -27.87 -28.57
N VAL A 409 2.00 -27.22 -28.85
CA VAL A 409 2.33 -26.73 -30.20
C VAL A 409 2.56 -27.89 -31.18
N THR A 410 3.19 -28.98 -30.73
CA THR A 410 3.35 -30.19 -31.57
C THR A 410 1.98 -30.77 -31.94
N ASN A 411 1.05 -30.86 -30.99
CA ASN A 411 -0.32 -31.31 -31.25
C ASN A 411 -1.04 -30.40 -32.24
N TYR A 412 -0.89 -29.07 -32.10
CA TYR A 412 -1.43 -28.09 -33.05
C TYR A 412 -0.89 -28.29 -34.48
N ARG A 413 0.43 -28.40 -34.63
CA ARG A 413 1.09 -28.51 -35.94
C ARG A 413 0.82 -29.85 -36.64
N THR A 414 0.56 -30.91 -35.89
CA THR A 414 0.31 -32.26 -36.42
C THR A 414 -1.17 -32.56 -36.66
N ARG A 415 -2.07 -31.65 -36.27
CA ARG A 415 -3.51 -31.77 -36.50
C ARG A 415 -3.82 -31.74 -38.01
N PRO A 416 -4.70 -32.63 -38.51
CA PRO A 416 -5.23 -32.52 -39.87
C PRO A 416 -5.96 -31.17 -40.02
N LYS A 417 -5.54 -30.35 -40.98
CA LYS A 417 -6.27 -29.13 -41.35
C LYS A 417 -7.44 -29.58 -42.24
N ASP A 418 -8.64 -29.64 -41.66
CA ASP A 418 -9.88 -29.86 -42.39
C ASP A 418 -10.28 -28.62 -43.21
#